data_AF-A0A645EG58-F1
#
_entry.id   AF-A0A645EG58-F1
#
_cell.length_a   1.000
_cell.length_b   1.000
_cell.length_c   1.000
_cell.angle_alpha   90.00
_cell.angle_beta   90.00
_cell.angle_gamma   90.00
#
_symmetry.space_group_name_H-M   'P 1'
#
loop_
_entity.id
_entity.type
_entity.pdbx_description
1 polymer ?
#
loop_
_entity_poly.entity_id
_entity_poly.type
_entity_poly.pdbx_seq_one_letter_code
_entity_poly.pdbx_strand_id
1 'polypeptide(L)'
;MADFSYGGDIWSGDFASAYQTGVSPQTLFERDGGGLPYTYGDGTKANHGVIMDGVLEDGTKNTYVVHYTWKYGRTGSWGGNASRNQLTTPSILRNNWIKMREITLSWQLPTRWLQKTKAFQSVNINLTGRDLFYIYSSLPEHLNPEATSMQTGNAQGMMFGALPGVRSVTVGVNVTF
;
A
#
# COMPACT_ATOMS: atom_id res chain seq x y z
N MET A 1 -7.50 -17.22 -12.71
CA MET A 1 -6.31 -17.51 -11.89
C MET A 1 -6.17 -16.47 -10.79
N ALA A 2 -6.14 -16.92 -9.53
CA ALA A 2 -5.82 -16.07 -8.38
C ALA A 2 -4.33 -16.19 -8.04
N ASP A 3 -3.77 -15.13 -7.48
CA ASP A 3 -2.39 -15.12 -7.00
C ASP A 3 -2.34 -14.60 -5.56
N PHE A 4 -1.31 -15.01 -4.84
CA PHE A 4 -1.15 -14.66 -3.44
C PHE A 4 0.31 -14.49 -3.04
N SER A 5 0.53 -13.65 -2.04
CA SER A 5 1.79 -13.56 -1.30
C SER A 5 1.50 -13.64 0.18
N TYR A 6 2.34 -14.38 0.91
CA TYR A 6 2.20 -14.56 2.34
C TYR A 6 3.56 -14.69 3.01
N GLY A 7 3.76 -13.97 4.11
CA GLY A 7 4.91 -14.11 4.99
C GLY A 7 6.03 -13.11 4.76
N GLY A 8 6.00 -12.34 3.67
CA GLY A 8 7.00 -11.31 3.38
C GLY A 8 6.70 -9.99 4.08
N ASP A 9 7.75 -9.32 4.55
CA ASP A 9 7.69 -7.94 5.00
C ASP A 9 8.38 -7.04 3.98
N ILE A 10 7.84 -5.84 3.79
CA ILE A 10 8.42 -4.82 2.91
C ILE A 10 8.66 -3.55 3.69
N TRP A 11 9.70 -2.81 3.31
CA TRP A 11 9.85 -1.43 3.74
C TRP A 11 9.16 -0.51 2.73
N SER A 12 8.27 0.36 3.21
CA SER A 12 7.58 1.36 2.38
C SER A 12 8.04 2.76 2.72
N GLY A 13 8.80 3.37 1.81
CA GLY A 13 9.15 4.78 1.91
C GLY A 13 7.99 5.72 1.60
N ASP A 14 7.01 5.28 0.81
CA ASP A 14 5.77 6.03 0.55
C ASP A 14 4.98 6.20 1.85
N PHE A 15 4.74 5.09 2.56
CA PHE A 15 4.10 5.11 3.88
C PHE A 15 4.91 5.91 4.89
N ALA A 16 6.23 5.71 4.93
CA ALA A 16 7.13 6.45 5.81
C ALA A 16 7.00 7.97 5.61
N SER A 17 6.93 8.41 4.35
CA SER A 17 6.79 9.81 3.97
C SER A 17 5.41 10.37 4.32
N ALA A 18 4.34 9.61 4.02
CA ALA A 18 2.97 10.00 4.36
C ALA A 18 2.76 10.12 5.88
N TYR A 19 3.36 9.21 6.64
CA TYR A 19 3.31 9.21 8.10
C TYR A 19 4.13 10.38 8.68
N GLN A 20 5.32 10.63 8.14
CA GLN A 20 6.15 11.75 8.60
C GLN A 20 5.52 13.13 8.34
N THR A 21 4.89 13.30 7.17
CA THR A 21 4.27 14.56 6.77
C THR A 21 2.88 14.77 7.37
N GLY A 22 2.34 13.78 8.08
CA GLY A 22 1.00 13.87 8.69
C GLY A 22 -0.15 13.75 7.69
N VAL A 23 0.12 13.24 6.49
CA VAL A 23 -0.89 12.97 5.45
C VAL A 23 -1.54 11.59 5.66
N SER A 24 -0.81 10.66 6.29
CA SER A 24 -1.31 9.33 6.65
C SER A 24 -2.51 9.43 7.62
N PRO A 25 -3.62 8.71 7.36
CA PRO A 25 -4.77 8.62 8.27
C PRO A 25 -4.40 8.16 9.69
N GLN A 26 -3.29 7.44 9.87
CA GLN A 26 -2.83 6.94 11.16
C GLN A 26 -2.37 8.07 12.09
N THR A 27 -2.02 9.23 11.52
CA THR A 27 -1.64 10.43 12.28
C THR A 27 -2.83 11.31 12.67
N LEU A 28 -4.04 10.96 12.19
CA LEU A 28 -5.25 11.77 12.32
C LEU A 28 -5.66 11.98 13.77
N PHE A 29 -5.52 10.96 14.61
CA PHE A 29 -6.01 10.97 15.99
C PHE A 29 -5.47 12.17 16.78
N GLU A 30 -4.15 12.39 16.78
CA GLU A 30 -3.56 13.54 17.47
C GLU A 30 -3.64 14.84 16.66
N ARG A 31 -3.74 14.76 15.33
CA ARG A 31 -3.91 15.94 14.46
C ARG A 31 -5.30 16.60 14.64
N ASP A 32 -6.31 15.81 14.98
CA ASP A 32 -7.70 16.25 15.19
C ASP A 32 -8.04 16.44 16.69
N GLY A 33 -7.02 16.56 17.55
CA GLY A 33 -7.24 16.90 18.97
C GLY A 33 -7.59 15.72 19.89
N GLY A 34 -7.33 14.48 19.47
CA GLY A 34 -7.44 13.28 20.32
C GLY A 34 -6.25 13.07 21.27
N GLY A 35 -5.22 13.90 21.19
CA GLY A 35 -4.03 13.82 22.04
C GLY A 35 -4.23 14.37 23.46
N LEU A 36 -3.15 14.40 24.22
CA LEU A 36 -3.09 15.01 25.54
C LEU A 36 -3.06 16.55 25.45
N PRO A 37 -3.46 17.26 26.51
CA PRO A 37 -3.32 18.71 26.56
C PRO A 37 -1.85 19.13 26.37
N TYR A 38 -1.62 20.01 25.40
CA TYR A 38 -0.31 20.59 25.07
C TYR A 38 -0.43 22.11 25.00
N THR A 39 0.56 22.80 25.57
CA THR A 39 0.65 24.26 25.51
C THR A 39 1.78 24.64 24.56
N TYR A 40 1.45 25.40 23.53
CA TYR A 40 2.40 25.91 22.56
C TYR A 40 3.25 27.04 23.16
N GLY A 41 4.39 27.34 22.52
CA GLY A 41 5.28 28.42 22.95
C GLY A 41 4.64 29.81 22.90
N ASP A 42 3.55 29.98 22.13
CA ASP A 42 2.74 31.21 22.08
C ASP A 42 1.65 31.28 23.17
N GLY A 43 1.57 30.27 24.04
CA GLY A 43 0.58 30.17 25.13
C GLY A 43 -0.77 29.55 24.72
N THR A 44 -0.98 29.25 23.43
CA THR A 44 -2.20 28.55 22.98
C THR A 44 -2.21 27.11 23.47
N LYS A 45 -3.41 26.54 23.66
CA LYS A 45 -3.60 25.17 24.16
C LYS A 45 -4.38 24.35 23.15
N ALA A 46 -3.90 23.15 22.86
CA ALA A 46 -4.62 22.17 22.07
C ALA A 46 -4.34 20.77 22.58
N ASN A 47 -5.20 19.82 22.21
CA ASN A 47 -5.06 18.41 22.58
C ASN A 47 -4.14 17.68 21.58
N HIS A 48 -2.92 18.19 21.42
CA HIS A 48 -1.93 17.76 20.42
C HIS A 48 -0.69 17.09 21.07
N GLY A 49 -0.77 16.80 22.37
CA GLY A 49 0.30 16.22 23.15
C GLY A 49 0.35 14.70 23.06
N VAL A 50 1.55 14.15 23.12
CA VAL A 50 1.83 12.70 23.23
C VAL A 50 2.93 12.47 24.25
N ILE A 51 2.87 11.36 24.97
CA ILE A 51 3.99 10.85 25.77
C ILE A 51 4.68 9.78 24.93
N MET A 52 5.98 9.94 24.68
CA MET A 52 6.74 8.92 23.96
C MET A 52 7.15 7.79 24.90
N ASP A 53 7.06 6.56 24.42
CA ASP A 53 7.54 5.39 25.14
C ASP A 53 9.05 5.50 25.37
N GLY A 54 9.47 5.36 26.62
CA GLY A 54 10.86 5.48 27.04
C GLY A 54 10.99 5.55 28.55
N VAL A 55 12.24 5.49 29.00
CA VAL A 55 12.63 5.70 30.40
C VAL A 55 13.51 6.94 30.51
N LEU A 56 13.45 7.60 31.66
CA LEU A 56 14.36 8.70 32.00
C LEU A 56 15.72 8.12 32.42
N GLU A 57 16.73 8.99 32.60
CA GLU A 57 18.09 8.58 33.01
C GLU A 57 18.10 7.80 34.35
N ASP A 58 17.11 8.05 35.20
CA ASP A 58 16.91 7.38 36.48
C ASP A 58 16.18 6.02 36.39
N GLY A 59 15.82 5.59 35.17
CA GLY A 59 15.09 4.34 34.93
C GLY A 59 13.57 4.43 35.15
N THR A 60 13.04 5.58 35.56
CA THR A 60 11.59 5.78 35.71
C THR A 60 10.91 5.96 34.36
N LYS A 61 9.60 5.66 34.29
CA LYS A 61 8.83 5.79 33.05
C LYS A 61 8.71 7.26 32.64
N ASN A 62 8.96 7.55 31.36
CA ASN A 62 8.78 8.89 30.81
C ASN A 62 7.33 9.38 30.96
N THR A 63 7.16 10.61 31.45
CA THR A 63 5.86 11.29 31.60
C THR A 63 5.80 12.64 30.89
N TYR A 64 6.87 13.05 30.19
CA TYR A 64 6.92 14.32 29.49
C TYR A 64 5.99 14.31 28.26
N VAL A 65 5.08 15.29 28.22
CA VAL A 65 4.19 15.52 27.09
C VAL A 65 4.90 16.39 26.05
N VAL A 66 5.02 15.88 24.84
CA VAL A 66 5.60 16.58 23.69
C VAL A 66 4.56 16.73 22.59
N HIS A 67 4.79 17.65 21.66
CA HIS A 67 3.94 17.80 20.48
C HIS A 67 3.97 16.52 19.62
N TYR A 68 2.83 16.12 19.03
CA TYR A 68 2.71 14.89 18.22
C TYR A 68 3.71 14.79 17.06
N THR A 69 4.24 15.92 16.56
CA THR A 69 5.28 15.93 15.52
C THR A 69 6.57 15.22 15.96
N TRP A 70 6.85 15.14 17.27
CA TRP A 70 7.97 14.36 17.78
C TRP A 70 7.76 12.85 17.61
N LYS A 71 6.51 12.38 17.64
CA LYS A 71 6.14 10.98 17.43
C LYS A 71 6.20 10.62 15.93
N TYR A 72 5.64 11.45 15.06
CA TYR A 72 5.49 11.16 13.62
C TYR A 72 6.65 11.66 12.76
N GLY A 73 7.23 12.81 13.08
CA GLY A 73 8.29 13.44 12.27
C GLY A 73 9.61 12.65 12.19
N ARG A 74 9.75 11.58 12.98
CA ARG A 74 10.98 10.76 13.10
C ARG A 74 10.95 9.46 12.30
N THR A 75 9.88 9.13 11.58
CA THR A 75 9.70 7.81 10.91
C THR A 75 10.00 7.79 9.41
N GLY A 76 10.24 8.93 8.77
CA GLY A 76 10.21 9.08 7.30
C GLY A 76 11.54 9.16 6.55
N SER A 77 12.66 8.79 7.16
CA SER A 77 13.98 9.06 6.55
C SER A 77 14.40 8.01 5.52
N TRP A 78 14.82 8.48 4.35
CA TRP A 78 15.49 7.72 3.30
C TRP A 78 16.94 8.22 3.14
N GLY A 79 17.91 7.32 3.35
CA GLY A 79 19.33 7.55 3.07
C GLY A 79 20.11 8.36 4.11
N GLY A 80 21.21 7.79 4.61
CA GLY A 80 22.43 8.48 5.12
C GLY A 80 22.34 9.35 6.38
N ASN A 81 21.28 10.13 6.57
CA ASN A 81 21.00 10.93 7.76
C ASN A 81 20.11 10.19 8.77
N ALA A 82 20.26 8.86 8.84
CA ALA A 82 19.82 8.03 9.96
C ALA A 82 20.60 8.32 11.26
N SER A 83 21.36 9.41 11.29
CA SER A 83 22.19 9.86 12.40
C SER A 83 21.31 10.49 13.48
N ARG A 84 20.73 9.59 14.29
CA ARG A 84 20.71 9.62 15.78
C ARG A 84 19.37 9.33 16.44
N ASN A 85 18.24 9.22 15.73
CA ASN A 85 16.94 9.00 16.41
C ASN A 85 15.73 8.68 15.50
N GLN A 86 15.95 8.07 14.33
CA GLN A 86 14.87 7.81 13.35
C GLN A 86 14.40 6.36 13.41
N LEU A 87 13.07 6.17 13.42
CA LEU A 87 12.44 4.87 13.55
C LEU A 87 12.04 4.35 12.17
N THR A 88 12.69 3.29 11.70
CA THR A 88 12.31 2.61 10.44
C THR A 88 11.29 1.50 10.66
N THR A 89 11.17 0.99 11.89
CA THR A 89 10.25 -0.10 12.26
C THR A 89 8.79 0.15 11.88
N PRO A 90 8.20 1.36 12.08
CA PRO A 90 6.82 1.62 11.68
C PRO A 90 6.59 1.50 10.16
N SER A 91 7.66 1.65 9.37
CA SER A 91 7.63 1.61 7.92
C SER A 91 7.90 0.21 7.35
N ILE A 92 8.15 -0.78 8.22
CA ILE A 92 8.21 -2.21 7.86
C ILE A 92 6.79 -2.76 7.97
N LEU A 93 6.23 -3.15 6.83
CA LEU A 93 4.84 -3.54 6.68
C LEU A 93 4.78 -4.99 6.21
N ARG A 94 3.89 -5.77 6.80
CA ARG A 94 3.63 -7.14 6.35
C ARG A 94 2.91 -7.10 5.02
N ASN A 95 3.45 -7.78 4.02
CA ASN A 95 2.96 -7.77 2.64
C ASN A 95 2.22 -9.06 2.28
N ASN A 96 1.12 -9.32 2.99
CA ASN A 96 0.23 -10.43 2.66
C ASN A 96 -0.93 -9.93 1.80
N TRP A 97 -1.18 -10.60 0.69
CA TRP A 97 -2.28 -10.25 -0.21
C TRP A 97 -2.73 -11.46 -1.03
N ILE A 98 -3.98 -11.40 -1.48
CA ILE A 98 -4.59 -12.33 -2.42
C ILE A 98 -5.27 -11.47 -3.49
N LYS A 99 -4.93 -11.68 -4.77
CA LYS A 99 -5.44 -10.89 -5.90
C LYS A 99 -6.07 -11.78 -6.95
N MET A 100 -7.17 -11.30 -7.53
CA MET A 100 -7.76 -11.90 -8.70
C MET A 100 -6.98 -11.47 -9.95
N ARG A 101 -5.94 -12.24 -10.30
CA ARG A 101 -5.02 -11.86 -11.38
C ARG A 101 -5.61 -11.97 -12.77
N GLU A 102 -6.36 -13.01 -13.07
CA GLU A 102 -6.96 -13.15 -14.40
C GLU A 102 -8.30 -13.89 -14.35
N ILE A 103 -9.30 -13.37 -15.06
CA ILE A 103 -10.54 -14.08 -15.38
C ILE A 103 -10.72 -13.99 -16.89
N THR A 104 -10.83 -15.15 -17.55
CA THR A 104 -11.08 -15.24 -18.99
C THR A 104 -12.42 -15.93 -19.22
N LEU A 105 -13.34 -15.23 -19.88
CA LEU A 105 -14.59 -15.78 -20.38
C LEU A 105 -14.44 -15.98 -21.89
N SER A 106 -14.62 -17.21 -22.34
CA SER A 106 -14.59 -17.55 -23.76
C SER A 106 -15.92 -18.12 -24.20
N TRP A 107 -16.51 -17.52 -25.24
CA TRP A 107 -17.74 -17.98 -25.85
C TRP A 107 -17.48 -18.45 -27.27
N GLN A 108 -17.63 -19.75 -27.47
CA GLN A 108 -17.62 -20.36 -28.79
C GLN A 108 -19.01 -20.22 -29.42
N LEU A 109 -19.11 -19.53 -30.55
CA LEU A 109 -20.38 -19.40 -31.26
C LEU A 109 -20.82 -20.77 -31.81
N PRO A 110 -22.10 -21.17 -31.64
CA PRO A 110 -22.60 -22.44 -32.17
C PRO A 110 -22.46 -22.52 -33.70
N THR A 111 -21.93 -23.64 -34.20
CA THR A 111 -21.69 -23.86 -35.64
C THR A 111 -22.97 -23.70 -36.48
N ARG A 112 -24.15 -24.02 -35.91
CA ARG A 112 -25.45 -23.84 -36.59
C ARG A 112 -25.74 -22.38 -36.96
N TRP A 113 -25.24 -21.41 -36.20
CA TRP A 113 -25.41 -19.99 -36.49
C TRP A 113 -24.44 -19.54 -37.58
N LEU A 114 -23.22 -20.08 -37.58
CA LEU A 114 -22.17 -19.78 -38.55
C LEU A 114 -22.43 -20.41 -39.93
N GLN A 115 -23.05 -21.60 -39.99
CA GLN A 115 -23.42 -22.27 -41.23
C GLN A 115 -24.31 -21.42 -42.15
N LYS A 116 -25.14 -20.51 -41.59
CA LYS A 116 -25.95 -19.59 -42.38
C LYS A 116 -25.11 -18.52 -43.10
N THR A 117 -23.99 -18.13 -42.52
CA THR A 117 -23.11 -17.09 -43.08
C THR A 117 -22.18 -17.59 -44.17
N LYS A 118 -21.94 -18.91 -44.27
CA LYS A 118 -21.06 -19.59 -45.27
C LYS A 118 -19.62 -19.07 -45.39
N ALA A 119 -19.22 -18.09 -44.59
CA ALA A 119 -17.92 -17.42 -44.65
C ALA A 119 -16.97 -17.80 -43.50
N PHE A 120 -17.49 -18.45 -42.45
CA PHE A 120 -16.73 -18.74 -41.23
C PHE A 120 -16.99 -20.17 -40.75
N GLN A 121 -15.92 -20.90 -40.45
CA GLN A 121 -15.97 -22.23 -39.83
C GLN A 121 -16.15 -22.15 -38.31
N SER A 122 -15.50 -21.18 -37.66
CA SER A 122 -15.49 -21.04 -36.21
C SER A 122 -15.29 -19.57 -35.83
N VAL A 123 -16.02 -19.13 -34.80
CA VAL A 123 -15.83 -17.81 -34.19
C VAL A 123 -15.83 -17.99 -32.68
N ASN A 124 -14.76 -17.54 -32.04
CA ASN A 124 -14.59 -17.53 -30.59
C ASN A 124 -14.41 -16.10 -30.10
N ILE A 125 -15.26 -15.68 -29.18
CA ILE A 125 -15.17 -14.37 -28.53
C ILE A 125 -14.56 -14.60 -27.15
N ASN A 126 -13.49 -13.89 -26.84
CA ASN A 126 -12.87 -13.91 -25.52
C ASN A 126 -12.94 -12.54 -24.85
N LEU A 127 -13.16 -12.56 -23.54
CA LEU A 127 -13.14 -11.42 -22.65
C LEU A 127 -12.22 -11.78 -21.49
N THR A 128 -11.05 -11.17 -21.45
CA THR A 128 -10.04 -11.41 -20.42
C THR A 128 -9.88 -10.16 -19.57
N GLY A 129 -10.21 -10.27 -18.28
CA GLY A 129 -9.93 -9.26 -17.28
C GLY A 129 -8.68 -9.61 -16.50
N ARG A 130 -7.76 -8.65 -16.35
CA ARG A 130 -6.49 -8.82 -15.64
C ARG A 130 -6.34 -7.81 -14.50
N ASP A 131 -5.76 -8.28 -13.40
CA ASP A 131 -5.45 -7.51 -12.19
C ASP A 131 -6.71 -6.85 -11.57
N LEU A 132 -7.83 -7.59 -11.56
CA LEU A 132 -9.18 -7.05 -11.34
C LEU A 132 -9.39 -6.44 -9.95
N PHE A 133 -9.11 -7.18 -8.88
CA PHE A 133 -9.29 -6.72 -7.51
C PHE A 133 -8.50 -7.57 -6.50
N TYR A 134 -8.26 -7.00 -5.31
CA TYR A 134 -7.72 -7.73 -4.16
C TYR A 134 -8.86 -8.39 -3.39
N ILE A 135 -8.72 -9.68 -3.11
CA ILE A 135 -9.57 -10.42 -2.18
C ILE A 135 -9.14 -10.10 -0.75
N TYR A 136 -7.83 -9.96 -0.54
CA TYR A 136 -7.23 -9.61 0.74
C TYR A 136 -5.97 -8.77 0.51
N SER A 137 -5.74 -7.76 1.35
CA SER A 137 -4.47 -7.03 1.45
C SER A 137 -4.27 -6.60 2.89
N SER A 138 -3.06 -6.78 3.39
CA SER A 138 -2.65 -6.34 4.73
C SER A 138 -1.93 -5.00 4.73
N LEU A 139 -1.55 -4.49 3.56
CA LEU A 139 -0.89 -3.19 3.48
C LEU A 139 -1.87 -2.06 3.81
N PRO A 140 -1.44 -1.07 4.62
CA PRO A 140 -2.24 0.11 4.92
C PRO A 140 -2.44 0.97 3.68
N GLU A 141 -3.42 1.88 3.75
CA GLU A 141 -3.60 2.99 2.79
C GLU A 141 -3.75 2.54 1.32
N HIS A 142 -4.23 1.31 1.10
CA HIS A 142 -4.40 0.73 -0.24
C HIS A 142 -3.13 0.74 -1.09
N LEU A 143 -1.96 0.67 -0.44
CA LEU A 143 -0.69 0.54 -1.14
C LEU A 143 -0.70 -0.71 -2.02
N ASN A 144 -0.13 -0.57 -3.23
CA ASN A 144 -0.04 -1.68 -4.16
C ASN A 144 1.08 -2.64 -3.71
N PRO A 145 0.76 -3.86 -3.27
CA PRO A 145 1.74 -4.80 -2.74
C PRO A 145 2.72 -5.35 -3.77
N GLU A 146 2.41 -5.17 -5.06
CA GLU A 146 3.25 -5.57 -6.18
C GLU A 146 4.14 -4.43 -6.67
N ALA A 147 3.96 -3.22 -6.13
CA ALA A 147 4.68 -2.01 -6.54
C ALA A 147 6.06 -1.92 -5.84
N THR A 148 6.80 -3.01 -5.84
CA THR A 148 8.18 -3.02 -5.34
C THR A 148 9.05 -2.20 -6.29
N SER A 149 9.69 -1.13 -5.81
CA SER A 149 10.48 -0.23 -6.65
C SER A 149 11.84 -0.83 -7.05
N MET A 150 12.27 -1.88 -6.37
CA MET A 150 13.58 -2.51 -6.55
C MET A 150 13.46 -4.03 -6.79
N GLN A 151 12.76 -4.41 -7.87
CA GLN A 151 12.46 -5.81 -8.22
C GLN A 151 13.69 -6.63 -8.65
N THR A 152 14.77 -5.98 -9.11
CA THR A 152 15.97 -6.66 -9.63
C THR A 152 17.17 -6.45 -8.69
N GLY A 153 17.92 -7.54 -8.47
CA GLY A 153 19.11 -7.54 -7.62
C GLY A 153 18.83 -7.74 -6.13
N ASN A 154 19.75 -7.29 -5.30
CA ASN A 154 19.85 -7.53 -3.86
C ASN A 154 19.05 -6.53 -3.00
N ALA A 155 18.29 -5.65 -3.64
CA ALA A 155 17.50 -4.58 -3.01
C ALA A 155 15.99 -4.90 -2.98
N GLN A 156 15.62 -6.18 -3.06
CA GLN A 156 14.22 -6.62 -3.01
C GLN A 156 13.59 -6.33 -1.64
N GLY A 157 12.29 -6.04 -1.63
CA GLY A 157 11.53 -5.74 -0.40
C GLY A 157 11.44 -4.25 -0.06
N MET A 158 11.92 -3.35 -0.93
CA MET A 158 11.71 -1.90 -0.79
C MET A 158 10.67 -1.39 -1.79
N MET A 159 9.77 -0.55 -1.30
CA MET A 159 8.75 0.16 -2.07
C MET A 159 8.92 1.66 -1.85
N PHE A 160 9.08 2.41 -2.95
CA PHE A 160 9.18 3.86 -2.93
C PHE A 160 8.82 4.45 -4.30
N GLY A 161 7.88 5.39 -4.33
CA GLY A 161 7.50 6.14 -5.54
C GLY A 161 6.96 5.27 -6.67
N ALA A 162 6.39 4.11 -6.33
CA ALA A 162 5.97 3.14 -7.32
C ALA A 162 4.60 3.48 -7.90
N LEU A 163 4.37 3.12 -9.16
CA LEU A 163 3.14 3.45 -9.86
C LEU A 163 1.94 2.67 -9.29
N PRO A 164 0.73 3.27 -9.29
CA PRO A 164 -0.49 2.56 -8.95
C PRO A 164 -0.69 1.32 -9.82
N GLY A 165 -1.26 0.27 -9.24
CA GLY A 165 -1.66 -0.90 -10.00
C GLY A 165 -2.73 -0.55 -11.04
N VAL A 166 -2.59 -1.10 -12.25
CA VAL A 166 -3.59 -0.95 -13.32
C VAL A 166 -4.49 -2.17 -13.38
N ARG A 167 -5.73 -1.96 -13.83
CA ARG A 167 -6.68 -3.01 -14.17
C ARG A 167 -6.90 -2.98 -15.67
N SER A 168 -6.87 -4.12 -16.34
CA SER A 168 -7.09 -4.17 -17.79
C SER A 168 -8.19 -5.16 -18.15
N VAL A 169 -8.91 -4.84 -19.22
CA VAL A 169 -9.93 -5.69 -19.81
C VAL A 169 -9.67 -5.74 -21.30
N THR A 170 -9.47 -6.94 -21.82
CA THR A 170 -9.18 -7.21 -23.23
C THR A 170 -10.33 -7.99 -23.83
N VAL A 171 -10.82 -7.53 -24.98
CA VAL A 171 -11.77 -8.25 -25.82
C VAL A 171 -11.03 -8.72 -27.07
N GLY A 172 -11.16 -9.99 -27.41
CA GLY A 172 -10.62 -10.55 -28.62
C GLY A 172 -11.63 -11.45 -29.33
N VAL A 173 -11.48 -11.53 -30.64
CA VAL A 173 -12.31 -12.36 -31.50
C VAL A 173 -11.38 -13.19 -32.37
N ASN A 174 -11.45 -14.51 -32.24
CA ASN A 174 -10.73 -15.45 -33.09
C ASN A 174 -11.69 -16.01 -34.12
N VAL A 175 -11.32 -15.90 -35.40
CA VAL A 175 -12.13 -16.34 -36.53
C VAL A 175 -11.34 -17.35 -37.35
N THR A 176 -11.98 -18.46 -37.71
CA THR A 176 -11.46 -19.47 -38.63
C THR A 176 -12.35 -19.52 -39.87
N PHE A 177 -11.73 -19.50 -41.05
CA PHE A 177 -12.38 -19.47 -42.37
C PHE A 177 -12.40 -20.86 -43.00
#